data_AF-A0A929V2L7-F1
#
_entry.id   AF-A0A929V2L7-F1
#
_cell.length_a   1.000
_cell.length_b   1.000
_cell.length_c   1.000
_cell.angle_alpha   90.00
_cell.angle_beta   90.00
_cell.angle_gamma   90.00
#
_symmetry.space_group_name_H-M   'P 1'
#
loop_
_entity.id
_entity.type
_entity.pdbx_description
1 polymer ?
#
loop_
_entity_poly.entity_id
_entity_poly.type
_entity_poly.pdbx_seq_one_letter_code
_entity_poly.pdbx_strand_id
1 'polypeptide(L)'
;MDQNTNNSFTSAPQGGDFSDVIIPNAYAAKPKGKNLKKYIVFGIIGLFFIFLLSFLFKKKIIDSKNVSKEELTEIASSENIKNIDGLERTFFKIYNNYISFDDVFNPYTYKKIHDGQATLVTLKKVTDNKQKSSGSKNAAQAYDLFRKAVDERYKLYMEAIATYDDFYKAYNDMNVEILSKYSSGNLNYKIAAHEFTNIINQSVKMKELIDNKTCDTEEDLSKGSPTCQLQYKNLNDSFNGFNNVNGLRRIFSAVYELKDYANLQDLSDYINAYMEQI
;
A
#
# COMPACT_ATOMS: atom_id res chain seq x y z
N MET A 1 -49.97 -15.18 -65.03
CA MET A 1 -49.55 -16.59 -65.15
C MET A 1 -49.06 -17.12 -63.81
N ASP A 2 -49.84 -17.88 -63.04
CA ASP A 2 -51.23 -17.66 -62.58
C ASP A 2 -51.49 -18.54 -61.32
N GLN A 3 -52.54 -18.25 -60.55
CA GLN A 3 -52.88 -18.99 -59.32
C GLN A 3 -53.78 -20.20 -59.59
N ASN A 4 -53.49 -21.35 -58.96
CA ASN A 4 -54.43 -22.45 -58.65
C ASN A 4 -53.71 -23.39 -57.64
N THR A 5 -54.18 -23.78 -56.45
CA THR A 5 -55.48 -24.00 -55.75
C THR A 5 -56.07 -25.42 -55.80
N ASN A 6 -56.51 -25.89 -54.60
CA ASN A 6 -57.56 -26.87 -54.28
C ASN A 6 -57.37 -28.41 -54.39
N ASN A 7 -57.06 -29.02 -53.22
CA ASN A 7 -57.93 -29.90 -52.40
C ASN A 7 -58.35 -31.35 -52.79
N SER A 8 -58.04 -32.27 -51.85
CA SER A 8 -58.87 -33.34 -51.23
C SER A 8 -59.33 -34.63 -51.97
N PHE A 9 -58.88 -35.79 -51.42
CA PHE A 9 -59.61 -37.04 -51.02
C PHE A 9 -60.66 -37.70 -51.98
N THR A 10 -60.94 -39.02 -51.99
CA THR A 10 -60.74 -40.17 -51.05
C THR A 10 -60.93 -41.53 -51.78
N SER A 11 -60.52 -42.68 -51.20
CA SER A 11 -61.26 -43.98 -51.10
C SER A 11 -60.39 -45.26 -51.08
N ALA A 12 -60.94 -46.38 -50.57
CA ALA A 12 -60.39 -47.75 -50.53
C ALA A 12 -61.49 -48.81 -50.24
N PRO A 13 -61.33 -50.10 -50.62
CA PRO A 13 -61.71 -51.23 -49.75
C PRO A 13 -60.74 -52.45 -49.80
N GLN A 14 -61.13 -53.64 -49.27
CA GLN A 14 -60.22 -54.66 -48.65
C GLN A 14 -60.30 -56.13 -49.16
N GLY A 15 -59.25 -56.91 -48.80
CA GLY A 15 -59.10 -58.39 -48.74
C GLY A 15 -57.65 -58.75 -48.28
N GLY A 16 -57.25 -59.93 -47.78
CA GLY A 16 -57.95 -61.20 -47.45
C GLY A 16 -57.41 -62.41 -48.25
N ASP A 17 -56.99 -63.57 -47.70
CA ASP A 17 -56.71 -63.99 -46.30
C ASP A 17 -55.93 -65.35 -46.26
N PHE A 18 -55.68 -65.95 -45.07
CA PHE A 18 -55.07 -67.31 -44.82
C PHE A 18 -53.56 -67.48 -45.17
N SER A 19 -52.76 -68.53 -44.84
CA SER A 19 -52.62 -69.57 -43.75
C SER A 19 -51.39 -70.48 -44.12
N ASP A 20 -50.76 -71.36 -43.30
CA ASP A 20 -50.52 -71.55 -41.85
C ASP A 20 -49.40 -72.63 -41.65
N VAL A 21 -48.63 -72.61 -40.54
CA VAL A 21 -47.73 -73.71 -40.03
C VAL A 21 -47.21 -73.37 -38.62
N ILE A 22 -46.83 -74.35 -37.79
CA ILE A 22 -46.61 -74.21 -36.32
C ILE A 22 -45.11 -74.33 -35.87
N ILE A 23 -44.81 -73.71 -34.72
CA ILE A 23 -43.50 -73.47 -34.03
C ILE A 23 -42.89 -74.72 -33.35
N PRO A 24 -41.57 -74.73 -32.98
CA PRO A 24 -41.18 -74.30 -31.61
C PRO A 24 -39.75 -73.72 -31.37
N ASN A 25 -39.63 -72.97 -30.26
CA ASN A 25 -38.46 -72.73 -29.38
C ASN A 25 -37.12 -72.13 -29.90
N ALA A 26 -36.80 -70.91 -29.41
CA ALA A 26 -35.42 -70.47 -29.11
C ALA A 26 -35.37 -69.37 -28.02
N TYR A 27 -35.00 -69.76 -26.79
CA TYR A 27 -34.43 -69.00 -25.66
C TYR A 27 -34.87 -67.56 -25.30
N ALA A 28 -35.17 -67.35 -24.01
CA ALA A 28 -35.52 -66.05 -23.43
C ALA A 28 -34.32 -65.34 -22.76
N ALA A 29 -34.34 -63.99 -22.76
CA ALA A 29 -33.58 -63.19 -21.80
C ALA A 29 -34.31 -61.86 -21.48
N LYS A 30 -34.48 -61.55 -20.18
CA LYS A 30 -35.14 -60.33 -19.68
C LYS A 30 -34.32 -59.69 -18.55
N PRO A 31 -33.73 -58.50 -18.75
CA PRO A 31 -33.25 -57.64 -17.66
C PRO A 31 -34.37 -56.63 -17.31
N LYS A 32 -35.30 -56.91 -16.40
CA LYS A 32 -35.11 -56.83 -14.93
C LYS A 32 -34.20 -55.65 -14.54
N GLY A 33 -34.82 -54.53 -14.17
CA GLY A 33 -34.13 -53.30 -13.81
C GLY A 33 -33.20 -53.45 -12.59
N LYS A 34 -31.91 -53.26 -12.82
CA LYS A 34 -30.87 -53.06 -11.80
C LYS A 34 -29.86 -52.04 -12.31
N ASN A 35 -29.93 -50.80 -11.83
CA ASN A 35 -28.76 -49.89 -11.70
C ASN A 35 -29.08 -48.55 -11.00
N LEU A 36 -30.34 -48.08 -10.99
CA LEU A 36 -30.69 -46.77 -10.40
C LEU A 36 -30.23 -46.61 -8.93
N LYS A 37 -30.27 -47.68 -8.14
CA LYS A 37 -29.75 -47.69 -6.76
C LYS A 37 -28.24 -47.39 -6.65
N LYS A 38 -27.41 -47.69 -7.66
CA LYS A 38 -25.97 -47.35 -7.63
C LYS A 38 -25.75 -45.85 -7.73
N TYR A 39 -26.45 -45.17 -8.63
CA TYR A 39 -26.32 -43.71 -8.79
C TYR A 39 -26.85 -42.94 -7.58
N ILE A 40 -27.92 -43.42 -6.93
CA ILE A 40 -28.39 -42.84 -5.66
C ILE A 40 -27.35 -43.02 -4.55
N VAL A 41 -26.71 -44.19 -4.43
CA VAL A 41 -25.66 -44.44 -3.44
C VAL A 41 -24.42 -43.58 -3.71
N PHE A 42 -23.94 -43.48 -4.95
CA PHE A 42 -22.82 -42.59 -5.29
C PHE A 42 -23.18 -41.10 -5.13
N GLY A 43 -24.41 -40.70 -5.43
CA GLY A 43 -24.90 -39.34 -5.21
C GLY A 43 -24.94 -38.97 -3.72
N ILE A 44 -25.47 -39.85 -2.87
CA ILE A 44 -25.55 -39.64 -1.42
C ILE A 44 -24.16 -39.71 -0.78
N ILE A 45 -23.31 -40.69 -1.13
CA ILE A 45 -21.93 -40.76 -0.63
C ILE A 45 -21.11 -39.56 -1.11
N GLY A 46 -21.31 -39.11 -2.35
CA GLY A 46 -20.72 -37.88 -2.88
C GLY A 46 -21.17 -36.64 -2.10
N LEU A 47 -22.48 -36.50 -1.84
CA LEU A 47 -22.98 -35.42 -0.99
C LEU A 47 -22.42 -35.50 0.43
N PHE A 48 -22.29 -36.70 1.00
CA PHE A 48 -21.76 -36.91 2.36
C PHE A 48 -20.26 -36.62 2.43
N PHE A 49 -19.49 -36.92 1.39
CA PHE A 49 -18.09 -36.51 1.25
C PHE A 49 -17.94 -35.01 1.03
N ILE A 50 -18.82 -34.37 0.24
CA ILE A 50 -18.86 -32.91 0.09
C ILE A 50 -19.23 -32.24 1.42
N PHE A 51 -20.19 -32.80 2.16
CA PHE A 51 -20.60 -32.31 3.47
C PHE A 51 -19.46 -32.48 4.51
N LEU A 52 -18.80 -33.65 4.56
CA LEU A 52 -17.61 -33.90 5.38
C LEU A 52 -16.44 -32.99 4.98
N LEU A 53 -16.20 -32.77 3.68
CA LEU A 53 -15.20 -31.82 3.20
C LEU A 53 -15.58 -30.39 3.61
N SER A 54 -16.84 -30.00 3.59
CA SER A 54 -17.30 -28.71 4.14
C SER A 54 -17.21 -28.63 5.68
N PHE A 55 -17.12 -29.78 6.37
CA PHE A 55 -16.91 -29.88 7.82
C PHE A 55 -15.43 -29.96 8.21
N LEU A 56 -14.56 -30.40 7.30
CA LEU A 56 -13.09 -30.25 7.37
C LEU A 56 -12.68 -28.82 6.97
N PHE A 57 -13.38 -28.24 5.99
CA PHE A 57 -13.57 -26.80 5.82
C PHE A 57 -14.56 -26.20 6.84
N LYS A 58 -14.58 -26.76 8.06
CA LYS A 58 -14.31 -25.90 9.22
C LYS A 58 -12.96 -25.20 9.01
N LYS A 59 -13.00 -24.19 8.14
CA LYS A 59 -12.38 -22.91 8.43
C LYS A 59 -12.54 -22.71 9.95
N LYS A 60 -11.42 -22.53 10.66
CA LYS A 60 -11.43 -21.43 11.63
C LYS A 60 -12.04 -20.28 10.84
N ILE A 61 -13.26 -19.86 11.19
CA ILE A 61 -13.79 -18.62 10.67
C ILE A 61 -12.90 -17.58 11.35
N ILE A 62 -11.78 -17.28 10.66
CA ILE A 62 -11.03 -16.05 10.83
C ILE A 62 -12.08 -15.01 10.49
N ASP A 63 -12.79 -14.55 11.52
CA ASP A 63 -13.78 -13.49 11.42
C ASP A 63 -13.10 -12.39 10.63
N SER A 64 -13.71 -11.97 9.52
CA SER A 64 -13.08 -11.05 8.57
C SER A 64 -12.57 -9.75 9.21
N LYS A 65 -13.07 -9.43 10.41
CA LYS A 65 -12.73 -8.26 11.23
C LYS A 65 -11.62 -8.51 12.27
N ASN A 66 -11.19 -9.76 12.45
CA ASN A 66 -10.09 -10.16 13.33
C ASN A 66 -8.79 -10.37 12.52
N VAL A 67 -7.65 -9.91 13.06
CA VAL A 67 -6.33 -10.24 12.50
C VAL A 67 -5.99 -11.72 12.71
N SER A 68 -5.37 -12.38 11.72
CA SER A 68 -4.85 -13.74 11.82
C SER A 68 -3.38 -13.76 12.27
N LYS A 69 -2.86 -14.89 12.78
CA LYS A 69 -1.47 -14.97 13.26
C LYS A 69 -0.45 -14.71 12.14
N GLU A 70 -0.82 -15.04 10.91
CA GLU A 70 -0.03 -14.82 9.70
C GLU A 70 0.05 -13.33 9.35
N GLU A 71 -1.08 -12.63 9.30
CA GLU A 71 -1.14 -11.16 9.12
C GLU A 71 -0.43 -10.40 10.25
N LEU A 72 -0.46 -10.92 11.48
CA LEU A 72 0.31 -10.38 12.61
C LEU A 72 1.82 -10.57 12.46
N THR A 73 2.25 -11.70 11.90
CA THR A 73 3.67 -11.96 11.61
C THR A 73 4.17 -11.06 10.47
N GLU A 74 3.29 -10.63 9.56
CA GLU A 74 3.59 -9.62 8.53
C GLU A 74 3.74 -8.21 9.14
N ILE A 75 2.80 -7.78 10.00
CA ILE A 75 2.89 -6.51 10.76
C ILE A 75 4.19 -6.45 11.56
N ALA A 76 4.45 -7.47 12.36
CA ALA A 76 5.60 -7.54 13.26
C ALA A 76 6.88 -8.10 12.60
N SER A 77 6.94 -8.11 11.27
CA SER A 77 8.18 -8.47 10.57
C SER A 77 9.27 -7.45 10.89
N SER A 78 10.50 -7.94 11.08
CA SER A 78 11.64 -7.12 11.49
C SER A 78 11.95 -5.97 10.53
N GLU A 79 11.63 -6.13 9.24
CA GLU A 79 11.77 -5.09 8.23
C GLU A 79 10.70 -3.99 8.37
N ASN A 80 9.45 -4.33 8.67
CA ASN A 80 8.41 -3.33 8.96
C ASN A 80 8.73 -2.53 10.23
N ILE A 81 9.17 -3.20 11.31
CA ILE A 81 9.62 -2.53 12.54
C ILE A 81 10.77 -1.57 12.23
N LYS A 82 11.84 -2.06 11.58
CA LYS A 82 13.01 -1.26 11.17
C LYS A 82 12.66 -0.07 10.27
N ASN A 83 11.66 -0.21 9.39
CA ASN A 83 11.27 0.84 8.46
C ASN A 83 10.42 1.93 9.14
N ILE A 84 9.51 1.56 10.05
CA ILE A 84 8.75 2.57 10.81
C ILE A 84 9.62 3.28 11.86
N ASP A 85 10.53 2.56 12.54
CA ASP A 85 11.60 3.16 13.35
C ASP A 85 12.47 4.11 12.52
N GLY A 86 12.79 3.72 11.28
CA GLY A 86 13.57 4.53 10.35
C GLY A 86 12.90 5.86 9.99
N LEU A 87 11.56 5.88 9.92
CA LEU A 87 10.75 7.06 9.66
C LEU A 87 10.63 7.94 10.91
N GLU A 88 10.13 7.38 12.01
CA GLU A 88 9.83 8.15 13.23
C GLU A 88 11.09 8.72 13.88
N ARG A 89 12.20 7.97 13.88
CA ARG A 89 13.51 8.50 14.33
C ARG A 89 14.10 9.55 13.38
N THR A 90 13.73 9.56 12.09
CA THR A 90 14.07 10.67 11.17
C THR A 90 13.28 11.91 11.54
N PHE A 91 11.96 11.80 11.73
CA PHE A 91 11.13 12.92 12.17
C PHE A 91 11.56 13.49 13.54
N PHE A 92 11.92 12.63 14.49
CA PHE A 92 12.38 13.04 15.83
C PHE A 92 13.73 13.76 15.76
N LYS A 93 14.66 13.31 14.92
CA LYS A 93 15.91 14.04 14.67
C LYS A 93 15.67 15.43 14.08
N ILE A 94 14.75 15.55 13.11
CA ILE A 94 14.40 16.84 12.50
C ILE A 94 13.75 17.77 13.53
N TYR A 95 12.86 17.25 14.39
CA TYR A 95 12.20 18.03 15.45
C TYR A 95 13.20 18.70 16.43
N ASN A 96 14.27 17.96 16.76
CA ASN A 96 15.31 18.37 17.70
C ASN A 96 16.56 19.01 17.03
N ASN A 97 16.54 19.23 15.71
CA ASN A 97 17.68 19.71 14.91
C ASN A 97 18.96 18.83 15.03
N TYR A 98 18.80 17.51 15.20
CA TYR A 98 19.89 16.52 15.30
C TYR A 98 20.28 15.89 13.93
N ILE A 99 20.06 16.62 12.84
CA ILE A 99 20.25 16.16 11.46
C ILE A 99 20.40 17.37 10.53
N SER A 100 21.33 17.33 9.58
CA SER A 100 21.62 18.44 8.67
C SER A 100 20.68 18.48 7.45
N PHE A 101 20.83 19.52 6.61
CA PHE A 101 20.19 19.58 5.30
C PHE A 101 20.61 18.38 4.44
N ASP A 102 21.92 18.14 4.29
CA ASP A 102 22.46 17.10 3.42
C ASP A 102 22.11 15.70 3.91
N ASP A 103 21.99 15.50 5.23
CA ASP A 103 21.49 14.26 5.83
C ASP A 103 20.01 13.98 5.46
N VAL A 104 19.19 15.00 5.17
CA VAL A 104 17.77 14.87 4.80
C VAL A 104 17.55 14.83 3.30
N PHE A 105 18.37 15.55 2.51
CA PHE A 105 18.23 15.67 1.05
C PHE A 105 19.12 14.71 0.24
N ASN A 106 19.79 13.75 0.88
CA ASN A 106 20.45 12.65 0.17
C ASN A 106 19.49 11.49 -0.20
N PRO A 107 19.81 10.66 -1.22
CA PRO A 107 18.96 9.54 -1.65
C PRO A 107 18.73 8.44 -0.61
N TYR A 108 19.62 8.27 0.37
CA TYR A 108 19.48 7.22 1.39
C TYR A 108 18.39 7.57 2.42
N THR A 109 18.34 8.82 2.89
CA THR A 109 17.26 9.29 3.76
C THR A 109 15.94 9.40 3.00
N TYR A 110 15.96 9.85 1.73
CA TYR A 110 14.78 9.82 0.86
C TYR A 110 14.18 8.40 0.75
N LYS A 111 15.01 7.39 0.46
CA LYS A 111 14.57 5.99 0.42
C LYS A 111 14.01 5.53 1.76
N LYS A 112 14.69 5.84 2.88
CA LYS A 112 14.25 5.44 4.23
C LYS A 112 12.86 5.99 4.58
N ILE A 113 12.59 7.24 4.21
CA ILE A 113 11.27 7.87 4.39
C ILE A 113 10.21 7.10 3.59
N HIS A 114 10.50 6.72 2.35
CA HIS A 114 9.59 5.94 1.49
C HIS A 114 9.41 4.48 1.93
N ASP A 115 10.45 3.83 2.44
CA ASP A 115 10.37 2.49 3.03
C ASP A 115 9.39 2.50 4.22
N GLY A 116 9.54 3.51 5.10
CA GLY A 116 8.61 3.73 6.21
C GLY A 116 7.19 4.13 5.78
N GLN A 117 7.05 4.92 4.70
CA GLN A 117 5.76 5.27 4.10
C GLN A 117 5.02 4.01 3.60
N ALA A 118 5.71 3.12 2.89
CA ALA A 118 5.15 1.88 2.36
C ALA A 118 4.74 0.91 3.49
N THR A 119 5.56 0.80 4.54
CA THR A 119 5.18 0.09 5.76
C THR A 119 3.95 0.73 6.41
N LEU A 120 3.90 2.05 6.61
CA LEU A 120 2.77 2.75 7.23
C LEU A 120 1.46 2.55 6.47
N VAL A 121 1.49 2.59 5.14
CA VAL A 121 0.34 2.26 4.27
C VAL A 121 -0.12 0.81 4.48
N THR A 122 0.83 -0.11 4.64
CA THR A 122 0.55 -1.54 4.92
C THR A 122 -0.09 -1.70 6.31
N LEU A 123 0.45 -1.06 7.36
CA LEU A 123 -0.11 -1.08 8.71
C LEU A 123 -1.56 -0.55 8.70
N LYS A 124 -1.78 0.64 8.10
CA LYS A 124 -3.10 1.27 7.99
C LYS A 124 -4.12 0.37 7.27
N LYS A 125 -3.69 -0.25 6.16
CA LYS A 125 -4.53 -1.20 5.41
C LYS A 125 -4.96 -2.39 6.26
N VAL A 126 -4.11 -2.93 7.15
CA VAL A 126 -4.54 -4.00 8.05
C VAL A 126 -5.48 -3.47 9.13
N THR A 127 -5.16 -2.33 9.77
CA THR A 127 -5.97 -1.81 10.89
C THR A 127 -7.35 -1.28 10.50
N ASP A 128 -7.54 -0.79 9.26
CA ASP A 128 -8.86 -0.42 8.73
C ASP A 128 -9.76 -1.65 8.50
N ASN A 129 -9.20 -2.72 7.93
CA ASN A 129 -9.94 -3.94 7.63
C ASN A 129 -10.20 -4.79 8.88
N LYS A 130 -9.24 -4.83 9.80
CA LYS A 130 -9.29 -5.64 11.01
C LYS A 130 -9.52 -4.74 12.23
N GLN A 131 -10.79 -4.51 12.57
CA GLN A 131 -11.15 -3.65 13.70
C GLN A 131 -11.03 -4.33 15.07
N LYS A 132 -10.59 -5.60 15.13
CA LYS A 132 -10.47 -6.40 16.36
C LYS A 132 -9.26 -7.34 16.30
N SER A 133 -8.80 -7.74 17.48
CA SER A 133 -7.82 -8.80 17.69
C SER A 133 -8.52 -10.06 18.22
N SER A 134 -8.10 -11.25 17.77
CA SER A 134 -8.51 -12.51 18.38
C SER A 134 -7.48 -12.93 19.43
N GLY A 135 -7.85 -12.91 20.72
CA GLY A 135 -6.93 -13.28 21.80
C GLY A 135 -7.48 -12.97 23.18
N SER A 136 -6.57 -12.75 24.13
CA SER A 136 -6.87 -12.31 25.49
C SER A 136 -7.45 -10.88 25.52
N LYS A 137 -8.02 -10.47 26.67
CA LYS A 137 -8.43 -9.06 26.87
C LYS A 137 -7.25 -8.11 26.68
N ASN A 138 -6.04 -8.50 27.08
CA ASN A 138 -4.84 -7.71 26.93
C ASN A 138 -4.43 -7.59 25.44
N ALA A 139 -4.48 -8.70 24.68
CA ALA A 139 -4.23 -8.70 23.24
C ALA A 139 -5.24 -7.86 22.46
N ALA A 140 -6.49 -7.76 22.93
CA ALA A 140 -7.48 -6.83 22.38
C ALA A 140 -7.13 -5.38 22.69
N GLN A 141 -6.77 -5.07 23.95
CA GLN A 141 -6.42 -3.72 24.39
C GLN A 141 -5.14 -3.19 23.73
N ALA A 142 -4.09 -4.01 23.61
CA ALA A 142 -2.84 -3.63 22.95
C ALA A 142 -3.07 -3.33 21.46
N TYR A 143 -3.89 -4.14 20.77
CA TYR A 143 -4.25 -3.90 19.38
C TYR A 143 -5.09 -2.63 19.17
N ASP A 144 -6.05 -2.36 20.05
CA ASP A 144 -6.84 -1.11 19.99
C ASP A 144 -5.99 0.14 20.27
N LEU A 145 -4.86 0.03 20.98
CA LEU A 145 -3.88 1.10 21.14
C LEU A 145 -3.03 1.26 19.87
N PHE A 146 -2.47 0.15 19.35
CA PHE A 146 -1.72 0.14 18.09
C PHE A 146 -2.52 0.75 16.93
N ARG A 147 -3.77 0.32 16.73
CA ARG A 147 -4.64 0.86 15.68
C ARG A 147 -4.85 2.37 15.84
N LYS A 148 -5.11 2.87 17.05
CA LYS A 148 -5.28 4.32 17.28
C LYS A 148 -4.02 5.09 16.94
N ALA A 149 -2.85 4.61 17.37
CA ALA A 149 -1.57 5.23 17.04
C ALA A 149 -1.34 5.30 15.51
N VAL A 150 -1.69 4.24 14.78
CA VAL A 150 -1.67 4.24 13.29
C VAL A 150 -2.69 5.22 12.71
N ASP A 151 -3.95 5.19 13.18
CA ASP A 151 -5.03 6.05 12.70
C ASP A 151 -4.73 7.55 12.91
N GLU A 152 -4.15 7.92 14.05
CA GLU A 152 -3.77 9.29 14.42
C GLU A 152 -2.57 9.80 13.61
N ARG A 153 -1.57 8.95 13.36
CA ARG A 153 -0.34 9.33 12.63
C ARG A 153 -0.53 9.38 11.12
N TYR A 154 -1.35 8.49 10.56
CA TYR A 154 -1.41 8.22 9.13
C TYR A 154 -1.56 9.47 8.26
N LYS A 155 -2.57 10.32 8.53
CA LYS A 155 -2.78 11.55 7.73
C LYS A 155 -1.58 12.48 7.82
N LEU A 156 -1.10 12.76 9.03
CA LEU A 156 -0.06 13.76 9.29
C LEU A 156 1.30 13.33 8.74
N TYR A 157 1.63 12.04 8.83
CA TYR A 157 2.85 11.49 8.24
C TYR A 157 2.77 11.53 6.71
N MET A 158 1.66 11.10 6.10
CA MET A 158 1.49 11.14 4.64
C MET A 158 1.52 12.58 4.08
N GLU A 159 0.94 13.55 4.79
CA GLU A 159 0.94 14.97 4.40
C GLU A 159 2.33 15.62 4.51
N ALA A 160 3.09 15.27 5.55
CA ALA A 160 4.47 15.72 5.71
C ALA A 160 5.43 15.07 4.68
N ILE A 161 5.25 13.78 4.36
CA ILE A 161 6.06 13.09 3.36
C ILE A 161 5.78 13.66 1.97
N ALA A 162 4.51 13.80 1.58
CA ALA A 162 4.15 14.44 0.30
C ALA A 162 4.72 15.86 0.18
N THR A 163 4.73 16.63 1.28
CA THR A 163 5.39 17.95 1.31
C THR A 163 6.90 17.86 1.14
N TYR A 164 7.56 16.89 1.79
CA TYR A 164 8.99 16.63 1.59
C TYR A 164 9.32 16.21 0.16
N ASP A 165 8.47 15.42 -0.50
CA ASP A 165 8.68 14.95 -1.88
C ASP A 165 8.75 16.11 -2.87
N ASP A 166 7.89 17.13 -2.71
CA ASP A 166 7.95 18.36 -3.51
C ASP A 166 9.26 19.14 -3.30
N PHE A 167 9.73 19.26 -2.05
CA PHE A 167 11.01 19.94 -1.75
C PHE A 167 12.22 19.14 -2.26
N TYR A 168 12.19 17.82 -2.10
CA TYR A 168 13.24 16.92 -2.58
C TYR A 168 13.34 16.96 -4.12
N LYS A 169 12.19 16.95 -4.78
CA LYS A 169 12.11 17.12 -6.23
C LYS A 169 12.55 18.52 -6.69
N ALA A 170 12.09 19.59 -6.03
CA ALA A 170 12.49 20.95 -6.35
C ALA A 170 14.01 21.17 -6.26
N TYR A 171 14.68 20.51 -5.30
CA TYR A 171 16.13 20.53 -5.18
C TYR A 171 16.83 19.79 -6.33
N ASN A 172 16.43 18.53 -6.60
CA ASN A 172 17.07 17.68 -7.61
C ASN A 172 16.81 18.14 -9.05
N ASP A 173 15.58 18.55 -9.35
CA ASP A 173 15.19 19.13 -10.65
C ASP A 173 15.70 20.58 -10.80
N MET A 174 16.26 21.17 -9.72
CA MET A 174 16.65 22.59 -9.60
C MET A 174 15.52 23.57 -10.02
N ASN A 175 14.28 23.23 -9.64
CA ASN A 175 13.07 23.87 -10.16
C ASN A 175 12.21 24.46 -9.04
N VAL A 176 12.25 25.78 -8.91
CA VAL A 176 11.49 26.55 -7.90
C VAL A 176 9.97 26.55 -8.11
N GLU A 177 9.48 26.32 -9.33
CA GLU A 177 8.04 26.35 -9.63
C GLU A 177 7.26 25.24 -8.93
N ILE A 178 7.93 24.15 -8.56
CA ILE A 178 7.35 23.06 -7.75
C ILE A 178 6.93 23.58 -6.36
N LEU A 179 7.63 24.59 -5.82
CA LEU A 179 7.36 25.20 -4.52
C LEU A 179 6.35 26.37 -4.58
N SER A 180 6.00 26.84 -5.78
CA SER A 180 5.08 27.97 -5.99
C SER A 180 3.74 27.80 -5.24
N LYS A 181 3.24 26.57 -5.14
CA LYS A 181 2.00 26.20 -4.43
C LYS A 181 2.02 26.50 -2.92
N TYR A 182 3.21 26.59 -2.31
CA TYR A 182 3.38 26.93 -0.89
C TYR A 182 3.49 28.44 -0.62
N SER A 183 3.40 29.29 -1.64
CA SER A 183 3.36 30.75 -1.49
C SER A 183 2.15 31.27 -0.68
N SER A 184 1.14 30.43 -0.49
CA SER A 184 -0.08 30.68 0.30
C SER A 184 -0.44 29.46 1.16
N GLY A 185 -1.40 29.60 2.08
CA GLY A 185 -1.80 28.54 2.99
C GLY A 185 -0.93 28.44 4.24
N ASN A 186 -0.40 27.25 4.54
CA ASN A 186 0.30 26.95 5.79
C ASN A 186 1.58 27.81 5.95
N LEU A 187 1.65 28.56 7.06
CA LEU A 187 2.75 29.49 7.34
C LEU A 187 4.11 28.78 7.46
N ASN A 188 4.16 27.54 7.95
CA ASN A 188 5.40 26.76 8.02
C ASN A 188 5.92 26.45 6.61
N TYR A 189 5.06 25.87 5.77
CA TYR A 189 5.42 25.54 4.38
C TYR A 189 5.78 26.79 3.57
N LYS A 190 5.09 27.91 3.79
CA LYS A 190 5.42 29.19 3.16
C LYS A 190 6.81 29.70 3.52
N ILE A 191 7.18 29.69 4.81
CA ILE A 191 8.51 30.13 5.26
C ILE A 191 9.59 29.15 4.77
N ALA A 192 9.33 27.84 4.81
CA ALA A 192 10.26 26.84 4.28
C ALA A 192 10.49 27.02 2.78
N ALA A 193 9.42 27.16 2.00
CA ALA A 193 9.48 27.32 0.54
C ALA A 193 10.21 28.60 0.13
N HIS A 194 10.05 29.70 0.87
CA HIS A 194 10.77 30.95 0.64
C HIS A 194 12.29 30.77 0.76
N GLU A 195 12.78 30.26 1.90
CA GLU A 195 14.22 30.08 2.08
C GLU A 195 14.81 28.93 1.24
N PHE A 196 14.03 27.89 0.95
CA PHE A 196 14.47 26.82 0.05
C PHE A 196 14.53 27.27 -1.41
N THR A 197 13.66 28.20 -1.83
CA THR A 197 13.77 28.89 -3.12
C THR A 197 15.07 29.69 -3.22
N ASN A 198 15.54 30.29 -2.13
CA ASN A 198 16.86 30.94 -2.08
C ASN A 198 17.98 29.91 -2.31
N ILE A 199 17.94 28.74 -1.66
CA ILE A 199 18.92 27.66 -1.88
C ILE A 199 18.96 27.24 -3.35
N ILE A 200 17.82 26.87 -3.95
CA ILE A 200 17.77 26.43 -5.36
C ILE A 200 18.34 27.52 -6.29
N ASN A 201 17.95 28.78 -6.09
CA ASN A 201 18.42 29.90 -6.91
C ASN A 201 19.93 30.17 -6.80
N GLN A 202 20.59 29.82 -5.68
CA GLN A 202 22.05 29.92 -5.56
C GLN A 202 22.76 28.65 -6.06
N SER A 203 22.14 27.47 -5.92
CA SER A 203 22.63 26.20 -6.48
C SER A 203 22.64 26.21 -8.00
N VAL A 204 21.60 26.76 -8.66
CA VAL A 204 21.56 26.95 -10.13
C VAL A 204 22.75 27.78 -10.59
N LYS A 205 22.97 28.96 -10.00
CA LYS A 205 24.09 29.84 -10.35
C LYS A 205 25.46 29.23 -10.08
N MET A 206 25.60 28.47 -8.98
CA MET A 206 26.85 27.73 -8.70
C MET A 206 27.08 26.68 -9.80
N LYS A 207 26.05 25.92 -10.16
CA LYS A 207 26.13 24.94 -11.25
C LYS A 207 26.46 25.60 -12.60
N GLU A 208 25.86 26.74 -12.94
CA GLU A 208 26.19 27.48 -14.16
C GLU A 208 27.68 27.85 -14.23
N LEU A 209 28.30 28.26 -13.10
CA LEU A 209 29.73 28.56 -13.02
C LEU A 209 30.63 27.32 -13.09
N ILE A 210 30.13 26.14 -12.71
CA ILE A 210 30.84 24.85 -12.84
C ILE A 210 30.72 24.34 -14.29
N ASP A 211 29.50 24.28 -14.82
CA ASP A 211 29.21 23.81 -16.19
C ASP A 211 29.93 24.67 -17.25
N ASN A 212 30.11 25.98 -16.99
CA ASN A 212 30.88 26.88 -17.85
C ASN A 212 32.39 26.95 -17.56
N LYS A 213 32.88 26.20 -16.56
CA LYS A 213 34.29 26.11 -16.12
C LYS A 213 34.90 27.41 -15.56
N THR A 214 34.09 28.32 -15.03
CA THR A 214 34.58 29.44 -14.19
C THR A 214 35.02 28.98 -12.81
N CYS A 215 34.42 27.88 -12.32
CA CYS A 215 34.75 27.24 -11.05
C CYS A 215 35.07 25.76 -11.26
N ASP A 216 36.19 25.31 -10.70
CA ASP A 216 36.56 23.89 -10.68
C ASP A 216 35.98 23.22 -9.42
N THR A 217 35.50 21.98 -9.57
CA THR A 217 35.01 21.15 -8.46
C THR A 217 36.08 20.23 -7.86
N GLU A 218 37.24 20.09 -8.52
CA GLU A 218 38.42 19.44 -7.93
C GLU A 218 39.17 20.40 -6.97
N GLU A 219 38.97 21.71 -7.10
CA GLU A 219 39.43 22.72 -6.13
C GLU A 219 38.43 22.91 -4.97
N ASP A 220 38.97 23.37 -3.83
CA ASP A 220 38.13 23.91 -2.75
C ASP A 220 37.50 25.23 -3.21
N LEU A 221 36.18 25.22 -3.44
CA LEU A 221 35.40 26.38 -3.88
C LEU A 221 35.49 27.60 -2.93
N SER A 222 35.88 27.41 -1.66
CA SER A 222 36.17 28.52 -0.73
C SER A 222 37.53 29.20 -0.98
N LYS A 223 38.38 28.60 -1.83
CA LYS A 223 39.73 29.07 -2.20
C LYS A 223 39.93 29.37 -3.69
N GLY A 224 39.00 28.93 -4.56
CA GLY A 224 39.03 29.19 -6.01
C GLY A 224 38.90 30.67 -6.40
N SER A 225 38.49 30.98 -7.63
CA SER A 225 38.42 32.37 -8.11
C SER A 225 37.48 33.25 -7.24
N PRO A 226 37.66 34.58 -7.18
CA PRO A 226 36.80 35.46 -6.37
C PRO A 226 35.30 35.34 -6.70
N THR A 227 34.96 35.04 -7.95
CA THR A 227 33.59 34.74 -8.40
C THR A 227 33.05 33.46 -7.73
N CYS A 228 33.87 32.41 -7.67
CA CYS A 228 33.53 31.13 -7.04
C CYS A 228 33.38 31.29 -5.53
N GLN A 229 34.33 31.96 -4.87
CA GLN A 229 34.27 32.23 -3.42
C GLN A 229 33.00 33.02 -3.06
N LEU A 230 32.66 34.05 -3.85
CA LEU A 230 31.45 34.83 -3.64
C LEU A 230 30.18 33.99 -3.84
N GLN A 231 30.08 33.19 -4.91
CA GLN A 231 28.88 32.39 -5.15
C GLN A 231 28.76 31.20 -4.18
N TYR A 232 29.88 30.61 -3.76
CA TYR A 232 29.91 29.58 -2.72
C TYR A 232 29.46 30.15 -1.37
N LYS A 233 29.91 31.37 -1.03
CA LYS A 233 29.39 32.09 0.13
C LYS A 233 27.89 32.37 0.01
N ASN A 234 27.40 32.88 -1.14
CA ASN A 234 25.98 33.15 -1.34
C ASN A 234 25.11 31.89 -1.13
N LEU A 235 25.60 30.72 -1.58
CA LEU A 235 24.95 29.43 -1.38
C LEU A 235 24.96 29.01 0.10
N ASN A 236 26.11 29.07 0.78
CA ASN A 236 26.20 28.77 2.22
C ASN A 236 25.35 29.72 3.08
N ASP A 237 25.29 31.01 2.75
CA ASP A 237 24.44 31.99 3.43
C ASP A 237 22.95 31.67 3.23
N SER A 238 22.55 31.09 2.09
CA SER A 238 21.17 30.60 1.88
C SER A 238 20.83 29.33 2.68
N PHE A 239 21.77 28.38 2.81
CA PHE A 239 21.63 27.24 3.73
C PHE A 239 21.52 27.71 5.19
N ASN A 240 22.35 28.69 5.59
CA ASN A 240 22.27 29.31 6.91
C ASN A 240 20.91 29.99 7.14
N GLY A 241 20.37 30.71 6.15
CA GLY A 241 19.02 31.30 6.19
C GLY A 241 17.92 30.25 6.46
N PHE A 242 17.91 29.18 5.66
CA PHE A 242 16.97 28.06 5.84
C PHE A 242 17.11 27.36 7.19
N ASN A 243 18.33 27.15 7.69
CA ASN A 243 18.57 26.56 9.00
C ASN A 243 18.11 27.49 10.13
N ASN A 244 18.38 28.80 10.05
CA ASN A 244 17.96 29.79 11.04
C ASN A 244 16.44 29.87 11.20
N VAL A 245 15.66 29.70 10.12
CA VAL A 245 14.19 29.63 10.21
C VAL A 245 13.65 28.28 10.66
N ASN A 246 14.52 27.30 10.98
CA ASN A 246 14.20 25.89 11.25
C ASN A 246 13.49 25.21 10.06
N GLY A 247 13.98 25.42 8.85
CA GLY A 247 13.33 25.03 7.59
C GLY A 247 12.96 23.54 7.49
N LEU A 248 13.84 22.62 7.91
CA LEU A 248 13.54 21.18 7.95
C LEU A 248 12.31 20.88 8.82
N ARG A 249 12.29 21.42 10.04
CA ARG A 249 11.17 21.25 10.99
C ARG A 249 9.86 21.88 10.47
N ARG A 250 9.94 22.84 9.54
CA ARG A 250 8.77 23.42 8.88
C ARG A 250 8.24 22.55 7.73
N ILE A 251 9.09 21.90 6.94
CA ILE A 251 8.67 20.93 5.90
C ILE A 251 7.86 19.80 6.55
N PHE A 252 8.36 19.26 7.66
CA PHE A 252 7.69 18.16 8.38
C PHE A 252 6.64 18.63 9.40
N SER A 253 6.17 19.89 9.36
CA SER A 253 5.42 20.48 10.49
C SER A 253 4.11 19.77 10.85
N ALA A 254 3.44 19.11 9.89
CA ALA A 254 2.22 18.33 10.15
C ALA A 254 2.47 17.17 11.12
N VAL A 255 3.65 16.53 11.09
CA VAL A 255 4.05 15.50 12.07
C VAL A 255 3.96 16.04 13.51
N TYR A 256 4.34 17.31 13.69
CA TYR A 256 4.48 17.96 14.98
C TYR A 256 3.17 18.61 15.47
N GLU A 257 2.06 18.42 14.73
CA GLU A 257 0.71 18.68 15.21
C GLU A 257 0.17 17.53 16.09
N LEU A 258 0.86 16.39 16.13
CA LEU A 258 0.58 15.31 17.08
C LEU A 258 0.73 15.79 18.52
N LYS A 259 -0.30 15.53 19.33
CA LYS A 259 -0.32 15.89 20.74
C LYS A 259 0.85 15.24 21.48
N ASP A 260 1.63 16.07 22.16
CA ASP A 260 2.78 15.66 22.97
C ASP A 260 3.86 14.91 22.17
N TYR A 261 4.09 15.32 20.91
CA TYR A 261 5.04 14.70 19.97
C TYR A 261 6.43 14.40 20.59
N ALA A 262 6.93 15.26 21.49
CA ALA A 262 8.23 15.09 22.12
C ALA A 262 8.33 13.87 23.07
N ASN A 263 7.19 13.38 23.56
CA ASN A 263 7.07 12.20 24.43
C ASN A 263 6.27 11.07 23.75
N LEU A 264 6.12 11.12 22.42
CA LEU A 264 5.35 10.16 21.65
C LEU A 264 6.05 8.80 21.62
N GLN A 265 5.33 7.74 21.99
CA GLN A 265 5.79 6.36 21.89
C GLN A 265 5.85 5.91 20.41
N ASP A 266 6.92 5.27 19.97
CA ASP A 266 7.10 4.82 18.57
C ASP A 266 6.07 3.73 18.17
N LEU A 267 5.71 3.62 16.88
CA LEU A 267 4.76 2.62 16.39
C LEU A 267 5.23 1.19 16.59
N SER A 268 6.55 0.97 16.58
CA SER A 268 7.20 -0.31 16.85
C SER A 268 6.92 -0.80 18.28
N ASP A 269 6.93 0.07 19.29
CA ASP A 269 6.58 -0.32 20.66
C ASP A 269 5.15 -0.84 20.76
N TYR A 270 4.19 -0.22 20.07
CA TYR A 270 2.80 -0.70 20.03
C TYR A 270 2.68 -2.05 19.32
N ILE A 271 3.49 -2.32 18.29
CA ILE A 271 3.58 -3.62 17.62
C ILE A 271 4.16 -4.66 18.58
N ASN A 272 5.29 -4.36 19.23
CA ASN A 272 5.98 -5.25 20.16
C ASN A 272 5.08 -5.60 21.36
N ALA A 273 4.51 -4.59 22.03
CA ALA A 273 3.63 -4.76 23.18
C ALA A 273 2.33 -5.53 22.85
N TYR A 274 1.90 -5.54 21.59
CA TYR A 274 0.81 -6.39 21.12
C TYR A 274 1.28 -7.84 20.89
N MET A 275 2.42 -8.05 20.24
CA MET A 275 3.00 -9.37 20.00
C MET A 275 3.32 -10.15 21.29
N GLU A 276 3.64 -9.46 22.39
CA GLU A 276 3.83 -10.07 23.72
C GLU A 276 2.56 -10.72 24.32
N GLN A 277 1.37 -10.48 23.76
CA GLN A 277 0.10 -10.94 24.32
C GLN A 277 -0.50 -12.20 23.65
N ILE A 278 0.25 -12.91 22.78
CA ILE A 278 -0.28 -13.85 21.76
C ILE A 278 0.47 -15.21 21.66
#